data_AF-A0A7S1BE82-F1
#
_entry.id   AF-A0A7S1BE82-F1
#
_cell.length_a   1.000
_cell.length_b   1.000
_cell.length_c   1.000
_cell.angle_alpha   90.00
_cell.angle_beta   90.00
_cell.angle_gamma   90.00
#
_symmetry.space_group_name_H-M   'P 1'
#
loop_
_entity.id
_entity.type
_entity.pdbx_description
1 polymer ?
#
loop_
_entity_poly.entity_id
_entity_poly.type
_entity_poly.pdbx_seq_one_letter_code
_entity_poly.pdbx_strand_id
1 'polypeptide(L)'
;MLIPAVFLLLVFCVTAHQPHDNTDGLAVSPDGRVVFTYSRFRLYRSEDSGLTWNVGQGPGLPIKIGGQLNLYLATLGISHAYSQDKTVFVSGLVKRAANSWQHELYISRNGGASWSRRKIPGASKGSQVIVVTRSTVLVLIPSYGELFISRNYGSTFARFPGEGFSAAGAICSSSGTCVLFVGKNDGEILGSIDDGASWINLGHCQSKVVALAPVGMYREGRFAVHAACESRRVIRIVSEVSEENFKNVRQAISQEAPASFTTCDQQMLIRPLQSCFTVTRRGSNVLVADDVLFVSEGFGGAWKNRTATNNGVQASQWGLYRTSQRPALPTFTHVGAASVKYDTIFLGTQNGIFRSTDDGSVWKKMDIQLTSLTGIQVGSARAGKLKLAVCTYSAGCWMGDVSRRALQKGASPVISSWSLVPDTGRYTIIAMSPNFRNDNIMFVAGKYHLRRSVDGGVSFKAVRVPLLISGLRVCFQSVVFSPTFKNDGIVFAGGYNVGVVISRDHGATFERFWHATWPIYGGNYVKLAISPKFKVDQTLIVTAVTLRPPKHCTPCENVDVSGCENIPIKPGTRSIAMRDEIPSHDEFSRYDVNNEHRHKYGCAWKNSTKVFHALTRIKAEGHEYGLVK
;
A
#
# COMPACT_ATOMS: atom_id res chain seq x y z
N MET A 1 -43.73 -17.30 -7.03
CA MET A 1 -42.79 -18.09 -6.22
C MET A 1 -41.38 -17.60 -6.56
N LEU A 2 -40.81 -16.69 -5.76
CA LEU A 2 -39.51 -16.03 -6.00
C LEU A 2 -38.63 -16.32 -4.79
N ILE A 3 -37.57 -17.10 -4.99
CA ILE A 3 -36.57 -17.44 -3.97
C ILE A 3 -35.58 -16.26 -3.90
N PRO A 4 -35.33 -15.63 -2.74
CA PRO A 4 -34.30 -14.62 -2.62
C PRO A 4 -32.92 -15.30 -2.58
N ALA A 5 -32.10 -15.02 -3.58
CA ALA A 5 -30.70 -15.44 -3.62
C ALA A 5 -29.91 -14.74 -2.51
N VAL A 6 -29.43 -15.52 -1.53
CA VAL A 6 -28.49 -15.05 -0.51
C VAL A 6 -27.10 -15.04 -1.15
N PHE A 7 -26.59 -13.86 -1.48
CA PHE A 7 -25.18 -13.68 -1.88
C PHE A 7 -24.29 -13.81 -0.63
N LEU A 8 -23.65 -14.97 -0.45
CA LEU A 8 -22.59 -15.16 0.53
C LEU A 8 -21.31 -14.46 0.05
N LEU A 9 -20.99 -13.31 0.65
CA LEU A 9 -19.71 -12.64 0.46
C LEU A 9 -18.63 -13.34 1.30
N LEU A 10 -17.74 -14.09 0.65
CA LEU A 10 -16.56 -14.69 1.27
C LEU A 10 -15.55 -13.58 1.63
N VAL A 11 -15.34 -13.31 2.91
CA VAL A 11 -14.32 -12.36 3.40
C VAL A 11 -13.25 -13.12 4.18
N PHE A 12 -12.08 -13.29 3.57
CA PHE A 12 -10.86 -13.68 4.27
C PHE A 12 -10.31 -12.47 5.05
N CYS A 13 -10.04 -12.62 6.35
CA CYS A 13 -9.32 -11.59 7.12
C CYS A 13 -7.88 -12.04 7.33
N VAL A 14 -6.96 -11.40 6.62
CA VAL A 14 -5.51 -11.51 6.85
C VAL A 14 -5.16 -10.62 8.05
N THR A 15 -4.16 -11.02 8.85
CA THR A 15 -3.50 -10.15 9.85
C THR A 15 -2.90 -8.93 9.15
N ALA A 16 -3.65 -7.84 9.06
CA ALA A 16 -3.29 -6.69 8.24
C ALA A 16 -2.39 -5.69 8.98
N HIS A 17 -1.16 -5.55 8.48
CA HIS A 17 -0.32 -4.35 8.65
C HIS A 17 -1.06 -3.10 8.10
N GLN A 18 -0.64 -1.88 8.49
CA GLN A 18 -1.24 -0.65 7.90
C GLN A 18 -1.27 -0.74 6.37
N PRO A 19 -2.30 -0.18 5.71
CA PRO A 19 -2.12 0.39 4.39
C PRO A 19 -1.06 1.48 4.50
N HIS A 20 0.20 1.10 4.38
CA HIS A 20 1.18 1.98 3.77
C HIS A 20 0.89 1.96 2.27
N ASP A 21 0.78 3.13 1.65
CA ASP A 21 0.67 3.30 0.19
C ASP A 21 2.05 3.08 -0.44
N ASN A 22 2.65 1.93 -0.12
CA ASN A 22 4.01 1.62 -0.47
C ASN A 22 4.14 1.60 -1.99
N THR A 23 4.86 2.57 -2.53
CA THR A 23 5.00 2.77 -3.97
C THR A 23 6.30 2.14 -4.43
N ASP A 24 6.28 0.84 -4.79
CA ASP A 24 7.51 0.10 -5.13
C ASP A 24 8.05 0.44 -6.54
N GLY A 25 7.24 1.09 -7.38
CA GLY A 25 7.64 1.53 -8.72
C GLY A 25 6.85 2.74 -9.17
N LEU A 26 7.50 3.65 -9.89
CA LEU A 26 6.90 4.86 -10.46
C LEU A 26 7.46 5.08 -11.87
N ALA A 27 6.59 5.34 -12.84
CA ALA A 27 6.98 5.79 -14.17
C ALA A 27 6.05 6.92 -14.63
N VAL A 28 6.64 7.97 -15.22
CA VAL A 28 5.90 9.17 -15.62
C VAL A 28 6.19 9.47 -17.09
N SER A 29 5.15 9.71 -17.89
CA SER A 29 5.31 10.06 -19.30
C SER A 29 6.07 11.38 -19.45
N PRO A 30 6.80 11.62 -20.55
CA PRO A 30 7.63 12.83 -20.70
C PRO A 30 6.88 14.17 -20.56
N ASP A 31 5.58 14.19 -20.86
CA ASP A 31 4.71 15.36 -20.68
C ASP A 31 4.20 15.55 -19.24
N GLY A 32 4.47 14.59 -18.34
CA GLY A 32 4.03 14.60 -16.95
C GLY A 32 2.56 14.28 -16.74
N ARG A 33 1.81 13.96 -17.81
CA ARG A 33 0.36 13.77 -17.74
C ARG A 33 -0.01 12.36 -17.30
N VAL A 34 0.71 11.35 -17.75
CA VAL A 34 0.41 9.95 -17.46
C VAL A 34 1.39 9.42 -16.44
N VAL A 35 0.85 8.86 -15.35
CA VAL A 35 1.64 8.32 -14.24
C VAL A 35 1.22 6.88 -14.02
N PHE A 36 2.19 5.96 -14.01
CA PHE A 36 2.01 4.60 -13.54
C PHE A 36 2.70 4.43 -12.20
N THR A 37 2.04 3.71 -11.30
CA THR A 37 2.61 3.36 -10.01
C THR A 37 2.23 1.96 -9.60
N TYR A 38 3.19 1.25 -9.01
CA TYR A 38 2.94 -0.03 -8.40
C TYR A 38 2.86 0.13 -6.89
N SER A 39 1.69 -0.16 -6.32
CA SER A 39 1.49 -0.09 -4.88
C SER A 39 0.67 -1.25 -4.35
N ARG A 40 1.17 -1.88 -3.28
CA ARG A 40 0.52 -3.01 -2.58
C ARG A 40 0.03 -4.10 -3.52
N PHE A 41 0.91 -4.53 -4.41
CA PHE A 41 0.59 -5.55 -5.40
C PHE A 41 -0.47 -5.13 -6.41
N ARG A 42 -0.64 -3.84 -6.67
CA ARG A 42 -1.55 -3.32 -7.70
C ARG A 42 -0.85 -2.28 -8.54
N LEU A 43 -1.12 -2.34 -9.85
CA LEU A 43 -0.68 -1.31 -10.77
C LEU A 43 -1.80 -0.29 -10.90
N TYR A 44 -1.50 0.98 -10.66
CA TYR A 44 -2.40 2.11 -10.84
C TYR A 44 -1.89 2.98 -11.98
N ARG A 45 -2.83 3.68 -12.60
CA ARG A 45 -2.58 4.59 -13.71
C ARG A 45 -3.39 5.87 -13.52
N SER A 46 -2.75 7.01 -13.74
CA SER A 46 -3.38 8.32 -13.83
C SER A 46 -3.19 8.90 -15.23
N GLU A 47 -4.17 9.66 -15.72
CA GLU A 47 -4.11 10.40 -16.99
C GLU A 47 -4.14 11.93 -16.80
N ASP A 48 -4.07 12.38 -15.55
CA ASP A 48 -4.24 13.78 -15.14
C ASP A 48 -3.18 14.19 -14.12
N SER A 49 -1.94 13.73 -14.33
CA SER A 49 -0.79 14.06 -13.50
C SER A 49 -0.95 13.65 -12.02
N GLY A 50 -1.57 12.50 -11.79
CA GLY A 50 -1.76 11.89 -10.48
C GLY A 50 -2.97 12.42 -9.69
N LEU A 51 -3.80 13.28 -10.27
CA LEU A 51 -4.97 13.85 -9.58
C LEU A 51 -6.06 12.81 -9.35
N THR A 52 -6.27 11.91 -10.32
CA THR A 52 -7.14 10.75 -10.21
C THR A 52 -6.43 9.48 -10.64
N TRP A 53 -6.84 8.35 -10.07
CA TRP A 53 -6.20 7.06 -10.27
C TRP A 53 -7.22 6.00 -10.67
N ASN A 54 -6.87 5.23 -11.69
CA ASN A 54 -7.57 4.03 -12.13
C ASN A 54 -6.70 2.81 -11.87
N VAL A 55 -7.32 1.63 -11.80
CA VAL A 55 -6.58 0.37 -11.83
C VAL A 55 -5.94 0.23 -13.21
N GLY A 56 -4.61 0.18 -13.24
CA GLY A 56 -3.80 -0.03 -14.45
C GLY A 56 -3.52 -1.51 -14.75
N GLN A 57 -4.09 -2.42 -13.97
CA GLN A 57 -4.00 -3.86 -14.20
C GLN A 57 -4.88 -4.24 -15.40
N GLY A 58 -4.26 -4.83 -16.44
CA GLY A 58 -4.95 -5.38 -17.60
C GLY A 58 -4.69 -6.87 -17.78
N PRO A 59 -5.44 -7.57 -18.66
CA PRO A 59 -5.17 -8.95 -19.05
C PRO A 59 -3.71 -9.16 -19.46
N GLY A 60 -3.18 -10.34 -19.13
CA GLY A 60 -1.81 -10.76 -19.43
C GLY A 60 -0.79 -10.57 -18.30
N LEU A 61 -1.13 -9.80 -17.25
CA LEU A 61 -0.34 -9.76 -16.02
C LEU A 61 -0.67 -10.94 -15.08
N PRO A 62 0.26 -11.38 -14.22
CA PRO A 62 0.04 -12.51 -13.33
C PRO A 62 -0.79 -12.05 -12.12
N ILE A 63 -2.02 -12.55 -11.97
CA ILE A 63 -2.97 -12.14 -10.92
C ILE A 63 -3.18 -13.27 -9.90
N LYS A 64 -3.27 -12.92 -8.62
CA LYS A 64 -3.66 -13.77 -7.48
C LYS A 64 -5.16 -13.65 -7.19
N ILE A 65 -5.68 -14.61 -6.42
CA ILE A 65 -7.02 -14.53 -5.82
C ILE A 65 -7.15 -13.19 -5.07
N GLY A 66 -8.21 -12.43 -5.35
CA GLY A 66 -8.44 -11.09 -4.79
C GLY A 66 -7.92 -9.93 -5.65
N GLY A 67 -7.49 -10.18 -6.90
CA GLY A 67 -7.17 -9.14 -7.88
C GLY A 67 -5.82 -8.45 -7.66
N GLN A 68 -4.94 -9.00 -6.83
CA GLN A 68 -3.58 -8.51 -6.64
C GLN A 68 -2.63 -9.12 -7.68
N LEU A 69 -1.64 -8.38 -8.14
CA LEU A 69 -0.56 -8.88 -8.98
C LEU A 69 0.34 -9.81 -8.16
N ASN A 70 0.73 -10.93 -8.77
CA ASN A 70 1.78 -11.82 -8.28
C ASN A 70 3.16 -11.33 -8.76
N LEU A 71 3.45 -10.05 -8.51
CA LEU A 71 4.70 -9.41 -8.90
C LEU A 71 5.36 -8.84 -7.64
N TYR A 72 6.66 -8.99 -7.50
CA TYR A 72 7.40 -8.49 -6.34
C TYR A 72 8.57 -7.65 -6.85
N LEU A 73 8.91 -6.57 -6.14
CA LEU A 73 9.96 -5.63 -6.54
C LEU A 73 9.71 -5.10 -7.96
N ALA A 74 8.49 -4.57 -8.19
CA ALA A 74 8.07 -4.18 -9.53
C ALA A 74 8.74 -2.87 -9.95
N THR A 75 9.52 -2.91 -11.03
CA THR A 75 10.02 -1.71 -11.69
C THR A 75 9.15 -1.36 -12.89
N LEU A 76 9.08 -0.07 -13.20
CA LEU A 76 8.26 0.47 -14.28
C LEU A 76 9.14 1.25 -15.24
N GLY A 77 8.91 1.08 -16.54
CA GLY A 77 9.50 1.90 -17.60
C GLY A 77 8.39 2.44 -18.49
N ILE A 78 8.45 3.71 -18.88
CA ILE A 78 7.51 4.30 -19.84
C ILE A 78 8.30 4.87 -21.01
N SER A 79 7.78 4.68 -22.22
CA SER A 79 8.44 5.15 -23.43
C SER A 79 8.60 6.67 -23.45
N HIS A 80 9.76 7.16 -23.88
CA HIS A 80 9.94 8.57 -24.21
C HIS A 80 9.03 9.05 -25.35
N ALA A 81 8.45 8.12 -26.12
CA ALA A 81 7.46 8.39 -27.15
C ALA A 81 6.04 7.98 -26.74
N TYR A 82 5.75 7.89 -25.44
CA TYR A 82 4.47 7.41 -24.92
C TYR A 82 3.24 8.10 -25.52
N SER A 83 3.32 9.40 -25.83
CA SER A 83 2.21 10.11 -26.47
C SER A 83 1.87 9.56 -27.86
N GLN A 84 2.85 8.96 -28.56
CA GLN A 84 2.70 8.28 -29.84
C GLN A 84 2.45 6.77 -29.69
N ASP A 85 3.28 6.06 -28.91
CA ASP A 85 3.35 4.59 -28.93
C ASP A 85 2.62 3.89 -27.76
N LYS A 86 2.17 4.65 -26.76
CA LYS A 86 1.50 4.17 -25.54
C LYS A 86 2.22 3.00 -24.84
N THR A 87 3.54 2.90 -24.98
CA THR A 87 4.31 1.75 -24.50
C THR A 87 4.71 1.88 -23.04
N VAL A 88 4.46 0.83 -22.26
CA VAL A 88 4.82 0.72 -20.83
C VAL A 88 5.41 -0.65 -20.56
N PHE A 89 6.42 -0.68 -19.72
CA PHE A 89 7.08 -1.88 -19.24
C PHE A 89 6.86 -2.02 -17.73
N VAL A 90 6.64 -3.26 -17.32
CA VAL A 90 6.60 -3.70 -15.93
C VAL A 90 7.51 -4.90 -15.81
N SER A 91 8.41 -4.92 -14.85
CA SER A 91 9.13 -6.15 -14.55
C SER A 91 9.23 -6.40 -13.06
N GLY A 92 9.40 -7.65 -12.68
CA GLY A 92 9.60 -8.03 -11.29
C GLY A 92 9.65 -9.53 -11.11
N LEU A 93 9.75 -9.95 -9.85
CA LEU A 93 9.79 -11.36 -9.46
C LEU A 93 8.38 -11.94 -9.38
N VAL A 94 8.17 -13.06 -10.06
CA VAL A 94 6.92 -13.82 -10.04
C VAL A 94 7.20 -15.18 -9.41
N LYS A 95 6.44 -15.53 -8.36
CA LYS A 95 6.49 -16.86 -7.76
C LYS A 95 5.64 -17.82 -8.61
N ARG A 96 6.28 -18.76 -9.30
CA ARG A 96 5.62 -19.76 -10.17
C ARG A 96 5.40 -21.10 -9.47
N ALA A 97 6.25 -21.46 -8.51
CA ALA A 97 6.12 -22.67 -7.68
C ALA A 97 6.65 -22.41 -6.26
N ALA A 98 6.47 -23.36 -5.34
CA ALA A 98 6.85 -23.24 -3.92
C ALA A 98 8.27 -22.68 -3.72
N ASN A 99 9.22 -23.11 -4.57
CA ASN A 99 10.65 -22.73 -4.52
C ASN A 99 11.16 -22.14 -5.85
N SER A 100 10.27 -21.65 -6.72
CA SER A 100 10.67 -21.11 -8.02
C SER A 100 10.18 -19.67 -8.20
N TRP A 101 11.15 -18.75 -8.17
CA TRP A 101 11.00 -17.35 -8.51
C TRP A 101 11.61 -17.08 -9.88
N GLN A 102 10.84 -16.45 -10.75
CA GLN A 102 11.31 -16.04 -12.08
C GLN A 102 11.21 -14.53 -12.19
N HIS A 103 12.27 -13.89 -12.67
CA HIS A 103 12.19 -12.50 -13.07
C HIS A 103 11.51 -12.42 -14.43
N GLU A 104 10.50 -11.58 -14.55
CA GLU A 104 9.68 -11.51 -15.76
C GLU A 104 9.48 -10.07 -16.17
N LEU A 105 9.54 -9.84 -17.49
CA LEU A 105 9.25 -8.56 -18.12
C LEU A 105 7.89 -8.64 -18.81
N TYR A 106 7.09 -7.60 -18.66
CA TYR A 106 5.79 -7.43 -19.28
C TYR A 106 5.75 -6.12 -20.05
N ILE A 107 5.19 -6.16 -21.26
CA ILE A 107 5.08 -5.01 -22.14
C ILE A 107 3.61 -4.76 -22.47
N SER A 108 3.17 -3.53 -22.26
CA SER A 108 1.93 -3.00 -22.80
C SER A 108 2.21 -2.06 -23.96
N ARG A 109 1.41 -2.16 -25.03
CA ARG A 109 1.45 -1.28 -26.22
C ARG A 109 0.23 -0.36 -26.33
N ASN A 110 -0.62 -0.38 -25.32
CA ASN A 110 -1.92 0.29 -25.32
C ASN A 110 -2.19 0.97 -23.98
N GLY A 111 -1.14 1.53 -23.38
CA GLY A 111 -1.26 2.31 -22.16
C GLY A 111 -1.75 1.52 -20.95
N GLY A 112 -1.37 0.24 -20.86
CA GLY A 112 -1.70 -0.63 -19.74
C GLY A 112 -3.00 -1.41 -19.87
N ALA A 113 -3.75 -1.25 -20.98
CA ALA A 113 -5.01 -1.98 -21.19
C ALA A 113 -4.81 -3.48 -21.38
N SER A 114 -3.69 -3.93 -21.96
CA SER A 114 -3.28 -5.33 -22.00
C SER A 114 -1.76 -5.47 -21.98
N TRP A 115 -1.29 -6.64 -21.55
CA TRP A 115 0.12 -6.91 -21.30
C TRP A 115 0.56 -8.22 -21.95
N SER A 116 1.82 -8.25 -22.41
CA SER A 116 2.44 -9.43 -22.98
C SER A 116 3.75 -9.74 -22.26
N ARG A 117 3.94 -11.00 -21.87
CA ARG A 117 5.17 -11.45 -21.22
C ARG A 117 6.32 -11.53 -22.23
N ARG A 118 7.52 -11.14 -21.80
CA ARG A 118 8.79 -11.31 -22.51
C ARG A 118 9.83 -11.91 -21.59
N LYS A 119 10.67 -12.78 -22.17
CA LYS A 119 11.84 -13.34 -21.49
C LYS A 119 13.07 -12.55 -21.91
N ILE A 120 14.01 -12.40 -20.99
CA ILE A 120 15.35 -11.91 -21.26
C ILE A 120 16.28 -13.12 -21.08
N PRO A 121 16.71 -13.78 -22.16
CA PRO A 121 17.54 -14.97 -22.05
C PRO A 121 18.85 -14.68 -21.33
N GLY A 122 19.22 -15.52 -20.35
CA GLY A 122 20.48 -15.39 -19.62
C GLY A 122 20.57 -14.20 -18.66
N ALA A 123 19.45 -13.53 -18.36
CA ALA A 123 19.41 -12.47 -17.35
C ALA A 123 19.47 -13.04 -15.93
N SER A 124 20.36 -12.48 -15.13
CA SER A 124 20.38 -12.70 -13.69
C SER A 124 19.11 -12.14 -13.02
N LYS A 125 18.80 -12.64 -11.82
CA LYS A 125 17.62 -12.19 -11.05
C LYS A 125 17.99 -10.98 -10.22
N GLY A 126 17.26 -9.87 -10.29
CA GLY A 126 17.49 -8.73 -9.41
C GLY A 126 16.60 -7.55 -9.75
N SER A 127 16.74 -6.45 -8.99
CA SER A 127 16.09 -5.19 -9.31
C SER A 127 16.57 -4.67 -10.66
N GLN A 128 15.63 -4.14 -11.46
CA GLN A 128 15.91 -3.69 -12.81
C GLN A 128 15.70 -2.18 -12.96
N VAL A 129 16.56 -1.57 -13.77
CA VAL A 129 16.35 -0.25 -14.34
C VAL A 129 15.94 -0.45 -15.80
N ILE A 130 14.80 0.11 -16.19
CA ILE A 130 14.30 0.02 -17.56
C ILE A 130 14.33 1.42 -18.18
N VAL A 131 15.14 1.59 -19.22
CA VAL A 131 15.20 2.81 -20.02
C VAL A 131 14.60 2.51 -21.39
N VAL A 132 13.60 3.29 -21.79
CA VAL A 132 12.82 3.04 -23.00
C VAL A 132 12.87 4.28 -23.89
N THR A 133 13.56 4.20 -25.02
CA THR A 133 13.49 5.20 -26.08
C THR A 133 12.42 4.81 -27.10
N ARG A 134 12.42 5.43 -28.28
CA ARG A 134 11.64 4.91 -29.40
C ARG A 134 12.16 3.51 -29.73
N SER A 135 13.33 3.38 -30.34
CA SER A 135 13.80 2.09 -30.88
C SER A 135 14.48 1.14 -29.90
N THR A 136 15.03 1.67 -28.81
CA THR A 136 15.85 0.89 -27.88
C THR A 136 15.25 0.77 -26.48
N VAL A 137 15.39 -0.43 -25.93
CA VAL A 137 15.09 -0.72 -24.53
C VAL A 137 16.37 -1.23 -23.87
N LEU A 138 16.81 -0.52 -22.83
CA LEU A 138 17.86 -1.00 -21.94
C LEU A 138 17.20 -1.60 -20.70
N VAL A 139 17.62 -2.81 -20.35
CA VAL A 139 17.30 -3.45 -19.07
C VAL A 139 18.61 -3.70 -18.35
N LEU A 140 18.84 -2.92 -17.31
CA LEU A 140 20.02 -3.00 -16.46
C LEU A 140 19.68 -3.74 -15.17
N ILE A 141 20.56 -4.64 -14.73
CA ILE A 141 20.48 -5.35 -13.45
C ILE A 141 21.72 -4.95 -12.61
N PRO A 142 21.64 -3.86 -11.83
CA PRO A 142 22.83 -3.27 -11.19
C PRO A 142 23.57 -4.22 -10.25
N SER A 143 22.83 -5.04 -9.48
CA SER A 143 23.43 -5.96 -8.50
C SER A 143 24.37 -6.99 -9.14
N TYR A 144 24.22 -7.24 -10.45
CA TYR A 144 25.02 -8.19 -11.21
C TYR A 144 25.91 -7.51 -12.26
N GLY A 145 25.85 -6.18 -12.37
CA GLY A 145 26.63 -5.46 -13.38
C GLY A 145 26.22 -5.76 -14.81
N GLU A 146 25.02 -6.29 -15.05
CA GLU A 146 24.58 -6.78 -16.37
C GLU A 146 23.69 -5.78 -17.08
N LEU A 147 23.99 -5.50 -18.35
CA LEU A 147 23.15 -4.69 -19.23
C LEU A 147 22.60 -5.54 -20.37
N PHE A 148 21.29 -5.46 -20.62
CA PHE A 148 20.63 -6.05 -21.77
C PHE A 148 20.06 -4.96 -22.64
N ILE A 149 20.25 -5.10 -23.95
CA ILE A 149 19.77 -4.15 -24.95
C ILE A 149 18.82 -4.85 -25.90
N SER A 150 17.73 -4.18 -26.22
CA SER A 150 16.81 -4.57 -27.29
C SER A 150 16.74 -3.43 -28.30
N ARG A 151 17.07 -3.72 -29.57
CA ARG A 151 16.94 -2.78 -30.70
C ARG A 151 15.62 -2.90 -31.48
N ASN A 152 14.72 -3.76 -31.02
CA ASN A 152 13.41 -3.99 -31.64
C ASN A 152 12.27 -3.77 -30.63
N TYR A 153 12.35 -2.64 -29.92
CA TYR A 153 11.30 -2.15 -29.03
C TYR A 153 10.93 -3.10 -27.87
N GLY A 154 11.82 -4.00 -27.45
CA GLY A 154 11.61 -4.96 -26.36
C GLY A 154 11.11 -6.32 -26.82
N SER A 155 11.16 -6.60 -28.12
CA SER A 155 10.71 -7.91 -28.66
C SER A 155 11.73 -9.00 -28.37
N THR A 156 13.03 -8.72 -28.52
CA THR A 156 14.15 -9.61 -28.18
C THR A 156 15.27 -8.83 -27.52
N PHE A 157 15.93 -9.44 -26.53
CA PHE A 157 17.04 -8.83 -25.80
C PHE A 157 18.33 -9.61 -26.03
N ALA A 158 19.43 -8.88 -26.15
CA ALA A 158 20.78 -9.42 -26.14
C ALA A 158 21.55 -8.84 -24.95
N ARG A 159 22.44 -9.64 -24.35
CA ARG A 159 23.38 -9.14 -23.33
C ARG A 159 24.35 -8.18 -24.02
N PHE A 160 24.50 -6.98 -23.48
CA PHE A 160 25.47 -6.00 -23.95
C PHE A 160 26.88 -6.42 -23.49
N PRO A 161 27.91 -6.35 -24.35
CA PRO A 161 29.26 -6.74 -23.98
C PRO A 161 29.82 -5.91 -22.81
N GLY A 162 30.55 -6.56 -21.91
CA GLY A 162 31.13 -5.94 -20.72
C GLY A 162 30.33 -6.22 -19.45
N GLU A 163 30.87 -5.77 -18.33
CA GLU A 163 30.30 -5.96 -16.99
C GLU A 163 30.48 -4.70 -16.15
N GLY A 164 29.91 -4.70 -14.95
CA GLY A 164 30.04 -3.61 -13.99
C GLY A 164 29.13 -2.42 -14.29
N PHE A 165 28.06 -2.59 -15.06
CA PHE A 165 27.06 -1.54 -15.27
C PHE A 165 26.22 -1.32 -14.02
N SER A 166 26.03 -0.06 -13.62
CA SER A 166 25.42 0.29 -12.32
C SER A 166 24.31 1.32 -12.42
N ALA A 167 24.28 2.14 -13.47
CA ALA A 167 23.21 3.08 -13.76
C ALA A 167 22.95 3.18 -15.27
N ALA A 168 21.75 3.55 -15.67
CA ALA A 168 21.40 3.82 -17.06
C ALA A 168 20.52 5.07 -17.17
N GLY A 169 20.40 5.68 -18.34
CA GLY A 169 19.49 6.80 -18.53
C GLY A 169 19.28 7.08 -19.99
N ALA A 170 18.26 7.87 -20.32
CA ALA A 170 18.11 8.42 -21.66
C ALA A 170 17.48 9.80 -21.60
N ILE A 171 17.75 10.58 -22.64
CA ILE A 171 17.05 11.82 -22.93
C ILE A 171 16.74 11.86 -24.41
N CYS A 172 15.54 12.30 -24.77
CA CYS A 172 15.11 12.38 -26.15
C CYS A 172 14.68 13.81 -26.51
N SER A 173 14.99 14.20 -27.74
CA SER A 173 14.47 15.39 -28.38
C SER A 173 12.99 15.27 -28.67
N SER A 174 12.34 16.40 -28.94
CA SER A 174 10.97 16.40 -29.47
C SER A 174 10.87 15.77 -30.87
N SER A 175 11.95 15.76 -31.65
CA SER A 175 12.02 15.06 -32.95
C SER A 175 12.13 13.54 -32.80
N GLY A 176 12.50 13.05 -31.60
CA GLY A 176 12.62 11.62 -31.29
C GLY A 176 14.04 11.07 -31.32
N THR A 177 15.04 11.91 -31.57
CA THR A 177 16.47 11.55 -31.41
C THR A 177 16.78 11.40 -29.93
N CYS A 178 17.39 10.29 -29.53
CA CYS A 178 17.69 10.01 -28.13
C CYS A 178 19.18 9.85 -27.90
N VAL A 179 19.64 10.30 -26.74
CA VAL A 179 20.97 10.00 -26.21
C VAL A 179 20.78 9.01 -25.07
N LEU A 180 21.50 7.90 -25.12
CA LEU A 180 21.55 6.89 -24.06
C LEU A 180 22.77 7.12 -23.19
N PHE A 181 22.64 6.83 -21.90
CA PHE A 181 23.73 6.90 -20.93
C PHE A 181 23.82 5.61 -20.13
N VAL A 182 25.04 5.17 -19.84
CA VAL A 182 25.30 4.11 -18.87
C VAL A 182 26.44 4.52 -17.95
N GLY A 183 26.32 4.17 -16.68
CA GLY A 183 27.32 4.38 -15.65
C GLY A 183 27.84 3.04 -15.16
N LYS A 184 29.11 3.00 -14.75
CA LYS A 184 29.79 1.78 -14.30
C LYS A 184 30.28 1.87 -12.85
N ASN A 185 30.58 0.69 -12.29
CA ASN A 185 31.12 0.50 -10.93
C ASN A 185 32.52 1.09 -10.75
N ASP A 186 33.32 1.14 -11.81
CA ASP A 186 34.63 1.80 -11.81
C ASP A 186 34.51 3.34 -11.82
N GLY A 187 33.35 3.86 -12.21
CA GLY A 187 33.05 5.28 -12.27
C GLY A 187 32.93 5.84 -13.67
N GLU A 188 33.16 5.05 -14.73
CA GLU A 188 32.98 5.50 -16.10
C GLU A 188 31.53 5.89 -16.39
N ILE A 189 31.35 6.98 -17.15
CA ILE A 189 30.06 7.44 -17.65
C ILE A 189 30.16 7.43 -19.17
N LEU A 190 29.39 6.55 -19.81
CA LEU A 190 29.37 6.39 -21.26
C LEU A 190 28.09 6.98 -21.83
N GLY A 191 28.20 7.58 -23.02
CA GLY A 191 27.08 8.09 -23.81
C GLY A 191 27.02 7.46 -25.19
N SER A 192 25.81 7.32 -25.74
CA SER A 192 25.57 6.85 -27.10
C SER A 192 24.53 7.73 -27.78
N ILE A 193 24.80 8.11 -29.04
CA ILE A 193 23.91 8.92 -29.90
C ILE A 193 23.34 8.11 -31.08
N ASP A 194 23.76 6.85 -31.22
CA ASP A 194 23.42 5.93 -32.32
C ASP A 194 22.59 4.75 -31.80
N ASP A 195 21.71 5.04 -30.84
CA ASP A 195 20.79 4.08 -30.23
C ASP A 195 21.50 2.87 -29.61
N GLY A 196 22.66 3.11 -29.01
CA GLY A 196 23.47 2.14 -28.29
C GLY A 196 24.38 1.30 -29.19
N ALA A 197 24.58 1.66 -30.46
CA ALA A 197 25.49 0.94 -31.36
C ALA A 197 26.96 1.17 -31.00
N SER A 198 27.32 2.39 -30.64
CA SER A 198 28.63 2.77 -30.10
C SER A 198 28.49 3.62 -28.84
N TRP A 199 29.54 3.62 -28.02
CA TRP A 199 29.58 4.28 -26.72
C TRP A 199 30.88 5.06 -26.56
N ILE A 200 30.76 6.28 -26.05
CA ILE A 200 31.87 7.21 -25.86
C ILE A 200 31.93 7.57 -24.38
N ASN A 201 33.13 7.53 -23.80
CA ASN A 201 33.33 7.97 -22.43
C ASN A 201 33.19 9.49 -22.34
N LEU A 202 32.21 9.95 -21.55
CA LEU A 202 31.89 11.34 -21.34
C LEU A 202 32.50 11.91 -20.05
N GLY A 203 32.91 11.05 -19.12
CA GLY A 203 33.46 11.44 -17.84
C GLY A 203 33.60 10.30 -16.83
N HIS A 204 34.11 10.63 -15.64
CA HIS A 204 34.44 9.64 -14.62
C HIS A 204 34.12 10.13 -13.20
N CYS A 205 33.34 9.35 -12.44
CA CYS A 205 32.92 9.63 -11.06
C CYS A 205 34.01 9.41 -9.99
N GLN A 206 35.18 8.86 -10.36
CA GLN A 206 36.26 8.44 -9.43
C GLN A 206 35.80 7.46 -8.34
N SER A 207 34.58 6.94 -8.48
CA SER A 207 33.83 6.07 -7.59
C SER A 207 32.65 5.55 -8.40
N LYS A 208 31.98 4.49 -7.94
CA LYS A 208 30.82 3.90 -8.62
C LYS A 208 29.78 4.95 -9.00
N VAL A 209 29.30 4.89 -10.26
CA VAL A 209 28.13 5.66 -10.69
C VAL A 209 26.89 4.99 -10.15
N VAL A 210 26.14 5.66 -9.27
CA VAL A 210 24.99 5.06 -8.58
C VAL A 210 23.66 5.45 -9.20
N ALA A 211 23.59 6.62 -9.84
CA ALA A 211 22.41 7.07 -10.60
C ALA A 211 22.80 7.99 -11.74
N LEU A 212 22.02 7.94 -12.82
CA LEU A 212 22.09 8.89 -13.93
C LEU A 212 20.74 9.58 -14.08
N ALA A 213 20.76 10.91 -14.07
CA ALA A 213 19.59 11.75 -14.28
C ALA A 213 19.87 12.74 -15.42
N PRO A 214 19.53 12.36 -16.68
CA PRO A 214 19.57 13.28 -17.80
C PRO A 214 18.59 14.45 -17.60
N VAL A 215 19.01 15.66 -17.99
CA VAL A 215 18.23 16.88 -17.81
C VAL A 215 18.34 17.82 -19.01
N GLY A 216 17.27 18.57 -19.25
CA GLY A 216 17.22 19.64 -20.24
C GLY A 216 16.22 19.36 -21.36
N MET A 217 15.80 20.42 -22.05
CA MET A 217 15.22 20.21 -23.38
C MET A 217 16.40 19.99 -24.31
N TYR A 218 16.48 18.85 -24.99
CA TYR A 218 17.30 18.71 -26.19
C TYR A 218 16.73 19.65 -27.26
N ARG A 219 17.06 20.93 -27.13
CA ARG A 219 16.86 21.97 -28.13
C ARG A 219 18.23 22.21 -28.75
N GLU A 220 18.31 22.08 -30.07
CA GLU A 220 19.53 22.32 -30.84
C GLU A 220 20.71 21.37 -30.51
N GLY A 221 20.44 20.11 -30.15
CA GLY A 221 21.52 19.13 -29.94
C GLY A 221 22.21 19.20 -28.56
N ARG A 222 21.81 20.10 -27.66
CA ARG A 222 22.43 20.24 -26.33
C ARG A 222 21.73 19.42 -25.26
N PHE A 223 22.49 18.76 -24.40
CA PHE A 223 21.96 18.06 -23.24
C PHE A 223 22.87 18.22 -22.02
N ALA A 224 22.31 17.92 -20.84
CA ALA A 224 23.09 17.68 -19.65
C ALA A 224 22.70 16.33 -19.02
N VAL A 225 23.64 15.67 -18.38
CA VAL A 225 23.38 14.49 -17.55
C VAL A 225 24.09 14.65 -16.23
N HIS A 226 23.36 14.37 -15.15
CA HIS A 226 23.91 14.39 -13.81
C HIS A 226 24.16 12.94 -13.38
N ALA A 227 25.41 12.63 -13.06
CA ALA A 227 25.83 11.36 -12.50
C ALA A 227 26.01 11.52 -11.00
N ALA A 228 25.20 10.83 -10.22
CA ALA A 228 25.38 10.74 -8.79
C ALA A 228 26.40 9.62 -8.51
N CYS A 229 27.43 9.92 -7.73
CA CYS A 229 28.54 9.02 -7.44
C CYS A 229 28.46 8.51 -5.99
N GLU A 230 28.96 7.31 -5.73
CA GLU A 230 28.98 6.70 -4.38
C GLU A 230 29.74 7.57 -3.36
N SER A 231 30.72 8.36 -3.81
CA SER A 231 31.42 9.39 -3.04
C SER A 231 30.54 10.55 -2.54
N ARG A 232 29.22 10.50 -2.77
CA ARG A 232 28.22 11.56 -2.48
C ARG A 232 28.37 12.81 -3.35
N ARG A 233 29.21 12.79 -4.37
CA ARG A 233 29.34 13.90 -5.33
C ARG A 233 28.40 13.69 -6.52
N VAL A 234 27.97 14.78 -7.14
CA VAL A 234 27.22 14.76 -8.40
C VAL A 234 28.08 15.43 -9.46
N ILE A 235 28.36 14.72 -10.55
CA ILE A 235 29.00 15.28 -11.74
C ILE A 235 27.91 15.68 -12.73
N ARG A 236 27.96 16.89 -13.27
CA ARG A 236 27.19 17.26 -14.47
C ARG A 236 28.09 17.31 -15.66
N ILE A 237 27.70 16.55 -16.65
CA ILE A 237 28.26 16.58 -17.97
C ILE A 237 27.30 17.41 -18.82
N VAL A 238 27.82 18.43 -19.51
CA VAL A 238 27.11 19.19 -20.53
C VAL A 238 27.82 18.94 -21.86
N SER A 239 27.05 18.64 -22.90
CA SER A 239 27.61 18.40 -24.23
C SER A 239 26.62 18.77 -25.33
N GLU A 240 27.18 19.04 -26.51
CA GLU A 240 26.49 19.19 -27.78
C GLU A 240 26.58 17.88 -28.57
N VAL A 241 25.53 17.52 -29.28
CA VAL A 241 25.51 16.38 -30.19
C VAL A 241 25.58 16.90 -31.63
N SER A 242 26.51 16.35 -32.40
CA SER A 242 26.51 16.42 -33.85
C SER A 242 26.01 15.10 -34.45
N GLU A 243 25.86 15.04 -35.78
CA GLU A 243 25.40 13.83 -36.46
C GLU A 243 26.28 12.61 -36.17
N GLU A 244 27.58 12.80 -35.91
CA GLU A 244 28.54 11.72 -35.76
C GLU A 244 29.16 11.59 -34.35
N ASN A 245 29.14 12.66 -33.53
CA ASN A 245 29.85 12.64 -32.25
C ASN A 245 29.34 13.66 -31.21
N PHE A 246 29.75 13.49 -29.96
CA PHE A 246 29.67 14.47 -28.89
C PHE A 246 30.71 15.59 -29.10
N LYS A 247 30.30 16.83 -28.88
CA LYS A 247 31.10 18.05 -28.97
C LYS A 247 31.03 18.82 -27.65
N ASN A 248 32.08 19.61 -27.39
CA ASN A 248 32.12 20.56 -26.27
C ASN A 248 31.75 19.93 -24.91
N VAL A 249 32.22 18.69 -24.65
CA VAL A 249 31.96 17.98 -23.39
C VAL A 249 32.62 18.74 -22.24
N ARG A 250 31.80 19.24 -21.32
CA ARG A 250 32.24 19.97 -20.11
C ARG A 250 31.72 19.26 -18.87
N GLN A 251 32.58 19.15 -17.86
CA GLN A 251 32.24 18.54 -16.58
C GLN A 251 32.29 19.57 -15.46
N ALA A 252 31.35 19.48 -14.54
CA ALA A 252 31.35 20.22 -13.29
C ALA A 252 30.98 19.28 -12.14
N ILE A 253 31.51 19.53 -10.95
CA ILE A 253 31.32 18.70 -9.76
C ILE A 253 30.59 19.51 -8.70
N SER A 254 29.56 18.92 -8.09
CA SER A 254 28.78 19.52 -7.01
C SER A 254 29.55 19.59 -5.69
N GLN A 255 28.99 20.31 -4.72
CA GLN A 255 29.35 20.07 -3.31
C GLN A 255 28.93 18.66 -2.89
N GLU A 256 29.61 18.10 -1.89
CA GLU A 256 29.26 16.77 -1.38
C GLU A 256 27.84 16.75 -0.82
N ALA A 257 27.06 15.76 -1.24
CA ALA A 257 25.75 15.51 -0.71
C ALA A 257 25.84 15.02 0.75
N PRO A 258 24.81 15.23 1.56
CA PRO A 258 24.75 14.77 2.94
C PRO A 258 24.93 13.26 3.09
N ALA A 259 25.38 12.80 4.27
CA ALA A 259 25.71 11.40 4.53
C ALA A 259 24.57 10.40 4.22
N SER A 260 23.30 10.82 4.38
CA SER A 260 22.13 10.01 4.06
C SER A 260 21.98 9.65 2.58
N PHE A 261 22.77 10.25 1.68
CA PHE A 261 22.89 9.82 0.29
C PHE A 261 23.25 8.33 0.17
N THR A 262 24.10 7.81 1.05
CA THR A 262 24.56 6.41 0.99
C THR A 262 23.47 5.41 1.39
N THR A 263 22.45 5.83 2.14
CA THR A 263 21.40 4.90 2.59
C THR A 263 20.42 4.50 1.48
N CYS A 264 20.32 5.30 0.42
CA CYS A 264 19.61 4.89 -0.80
C CYS A 264 20.30 3.71 -1.53
N ASP A 265 21.61 3.45 -1.32
CA ASP A 265 22.35 2.35 -1.98
C ASP A 265 22.40 1.06 -1.12
N GLN A 266 22.07 1.11 0.16
CA GLN A 266 22.34 0.01 1.12
C GLN A 266 21.51 -1.27 0.92
N GLN A 267 20.60 -1.32 -0.05
CA GLN A 267 19.79 -2.50 -0.35
C GLN A 267 19.79 -2.86 -1.84
N MET A 268 20.94 -2.95 -2.51
CA MET A 268 21.03 -3.24 -3.96
C MET A 268 20.28 -4.49 -4.44
N LEU A 269 20.05 -5.49 -3.58
CA LEU A 269 19.21 -6.67 -3.89
C LEU A 269 17.71 -6.32 -4.05
N ILE A 270 17.30 -5.16 -3.53
CA ILE A 270 15.93 -4.67 -3.43
C ILE A 270 15.78 -3.32 -4.17
N ARG A 271 16.80 -2.45 -4.20
CA ARG A 271 16.71 -1.04 -4.65
C ARG A 271 17.95 -0.58 -5.43
N PRO A 272 17.79 -0.10 -6.67
CA PRO A 272 18.84 0.64 -7.35
C PRO A 272 18.81 2.12 -6.93
N LEU A 273 19.96 2.74 -6.61
CA LEU A 273 20.01 4.15 -6.20
C LEU A 273 19.45 5.13 -7.26
N GLN A 274 19.41 4.71 -8.52
CA GLN A 274 18.71 5.38 -9.60
C GLN A 274 17.20 5.64 -9.31
N SER A 275 16.60 4.95 -8.35
CA SER A 275 15.21 5.20 -7.98
C SER A 275 15.05 6.44 -7.07
N CYS A 276 16.04 6.79 -6.24
CA CYS A 276 15.93 7.92 -5.29
C CYS A 276 16.60 9.24 -5.72
N PHE A 277 17.14 9.32 -6.94
CA PHE A 277 17.78 10.52 -7.47
C PHE A 277 17.14 10.98 -8.77
N THR A 278 16.75 12.25 -8.85
CA THR A 278 16.33 12.91 -10.09
C THR A 278 16.86 14.34 -10.12
N VAL A 279 16.78 14.98 -11.27
CA VAL A 279 17.15 16.38 -11.44
C VAL A 279 15.95 17.15 -11.97
N THR A 280 15.76 18.37 -11.48
CA THR A 280 14.72 19.23 -11.99
C THR A 280 15.12 19.85 -13.32
N ARG A 281 14.17 20.37 -14.10
CA ARG A 281 14.48 21.07 -15.35
C ARG A 281 15.48 22.23 -15.18
N ARG A 282 15.50 22.89 -14.02
CA ARG A 282 16.42 24.00 -13.73
C ARG A 282 17.82 23.53 -13.34
N GLY A 283 18.05 22.22 -13.24
CA GLY A 283 19.32 21.62 -12.86
C GLY A 283 19.49 21.45 -11.35
N SER A 284 18.41 21.61 -10.56
CA SER A 284 18.42 21.33 -9.12
C SER A 284 18.45 19.81 -8.92
N ASN A 285 19.35 19.30 -8.08
CA ASN A 285 19.36 17.87 -7.77
C ASN A 285 18.32 17.60 -6.69
N VAL A 286 17.53 16.55 -6.88
CA VAL A 286 16.55 16.06 -5.92
C VAL A 286 16.99 14.68 -5.50
N LEU A 287 17.35 14.57 -4.22
CA LEU A 287 17.74 13.33 -3.59
C LEU A 287 16.72 13.00 -2.52
N VAL A 288 16.26 11.76 -2.52
CA VAL A 288 15.45 11.23 -1.44
C VAL A 288 16.18 10.05 -0.81
N ALA A 289 16.24 10.03 0.50
CA ALA A 289 16.75 8.91 1.30
C ALA A 289 15.76 8.62 2.43
N ASP A 290 15.96 7.54 3.19
CA ASP A 290 15.03 6.91 4.14
C ASP A 290 14.03 7.86 4.84
N ASP A 291 14.50 9.04 5.28
CA ASP A 291 13.71 10.11 5.92
C ASP A 291 13.97 11.53 5.46
N VAL A 292 14.71 11.71 4.37
CA VAL A 292 15.22 13.03 3.99
C VAL A 292 15.06 13.30 2.52
N LEU A 293 14.42 14.43 2.22
CA LEU A 293 14.40 15.06 0.91
C LEU A 293 15.43 16.18 0.92
N PHE A 294 16.44 16.07 0.06
CA PHE A 294 17.34 17.18 -0.23
C PHE A 294 17.09 17.73 -1.62
N VAL A 295 17.10 19.05 -1.69
CA VAL A 295 17.10 19.77 -2.96
C VAL A 295 18.33 20.67 -2.96
N SER A 296 19.17 20.53 -3.99
CA SER A 296 20.27 21.46 -4.20
C SER A 296 19.83 22.62 -5.08
N GLU A 297 20.25 23.84 -4.74
CA GLU A 297 20.07 24.99 -5.63
C GLU A 297 21.22 25.05 -6.64
N GLY A 298 20.92 25.22 -7.93
CA GLY A 298 21.89 25.51 -8.99
C GLY A 298 22.98 24.45 -9.20
N PHE A 299 22.65 23.31 -9.80
CA PHE A 299 23.61 22.23 -10.11
C PHE A 299 24.35 21.66 -8.88
N GLY A 300 23.64 21.38 -7.78
CA GLY A 300 24.34 20.78 -6.64
C GLY A 300 25.18 21.77 -5.83
N GLY A 301 24.76 23.04 -5.78
CA GLY A 301 25.28 24.01 -4.81
C GLY A 301 24.89 23.62 -3.37
N ALA A 302 24.51 24.58 -2.53
CA ALA A 302 24.13 24.27 -1.15
C ALA A 302 22.95 23.28 -1.11
N TRP A 303 23.18 22.09 -0.56
CA TRP A 303 22.13 21.09 -0.34
C TRP A 303 21.22 21.55 0.80
N LYS A 304 19.95 21.77 0.50
CA LYS A 304 18.95 22.14 1.50
C LYS A 304 18.14 20.92 1.90
N ASN A 305 18.17 20.59 3.19
CA ASN A 305 17.26 19.60 3.76
C ASN A 305 15.84 20.18 3.78
N ARG A 306 14.94 19.62 3.00
CA ARG A 306 13.54 20.06 2.91
C ARG A 306 12.63 19.34 3.92
N THR A 307 13.10 18.29 4.58
CA THR A 307 12.36 17.64 5.69
C THR A 307 12.79 18.12 7.07
N ALA A 308 13.97 18.73 7.20
CA ALA A 308 14.42 19.36 8.44
C ALA A 308 13.59 20.61 8.71
N THR A 309 12.85 20.59 9.79
CA THR A 309 12.12 21.75 10.26
C THR A 309 12.94 22.47 11.32
N ASN A 310 13.27 23.73 11.13
CA ASN A 310 13.72 24.55 12.27
C ASN A 310 12.59 24.76 13.30
N ASN A 311 11.31 24.52 12.93
CA ASN A 311 10.11 24.76 13.76
C ASN A 311 8.94 23.74 13.61
N GLY A 312 9.16 22.49 13.18
CA GLY A 312 8.13 21.43 13.13
C GLY A 312 7.00 21.49 12.07
N VAL A 313 6.88 22.54 11.24
CA VAL A 313 5.63 22.79 10.48
C VAL A 313 5.67 22.48 8.96
N GLN A 314 6.83 22.45 8.27
CA GLN A 314 6.81 22.36 6.79
C GLN A 314 6.46 20.98 6.21
N ALA A 315 7.04 19.88 6.73
CA ALA A 315 6.72 18.53 6.23
C ALA A 315 5.28 18.09 6.58
N SER A 316 4.75 18.55 7.71
CA SER A 316 3.36 18.29 8.12
C SER A 316 2.34 19.02 7.25
N GLN A 317 2.65 20.24 6.78
CA GLN A 317 1.84 20.98 5.81
C GLN A 317 1.80 20.32 4.42
N TRP A 318 2.83 19.55 4.04
CA TRP A 318 2.90 18.84 2.75
C TRP A 318 2.25 17.45 2.77
N GLY A 319 1.70 17.02 3.91
CA GLY A 319 1.14 15.68 4.09
C GLY A 319 2.20 14.57 4.17
N LEU A 320 3.47 14.93 4.37
CA LEU A 320 4.57 14.00 4.66
C LEU A 320 4.52 13.68 6.16
N TYR A 321 3.67 12.72 6.54
CA TYR A 321 3.38 12.44 7.95
C TYR A 321 4.59 11.93 8.74
N ARG A 322 4.89 12.61 9.85
CA ARG A 322 5.27 11.99 11.15
C ARG A 322 3.99 11.89 11.99
N THR A 323 3.48 10.70 12.27
CA THR A 323 2.41 10.57 13.28
C THR A 323 3.03 10.58 14.68
N SER A 324 2.46 11.36 15.61
CA SER A 324 2.84 11.40 17.03
C SER A 324 2.79 10.03 17.74
N GLN A 325 2.10 9.04 17.16
CA GLN A 325 1.98 7.69 17.72
C GLN A 325 3.14 6.74 17.38
N ARG A 326 4.03 7.09 16.43
CA ARG A 326 5.23 6.29 16.06
C ARG A 326 6.37 7.19 15.55
N PRO A 327 7.18 7.78 16.44
CA PRO A 327 8.30 8.66 16.06
C PRO A 327 9.50 7.96 15.38
N ALA A 328 9.47 6.62 15.24
CA ALA A 328 10.62 5.80 14.84
C ALA A 328 10.47 5.05 13.51
N LEU A 329 9.50 5.41 12.63
CA LEU A 329 9.32 4.71 11.36
C LEU A 329 9.68 5.60 10.16
N PRO A 330 10.64 5.17 9.32
CA PRO A 330 11.08 5.94 8.17
C PRO A 330 10.02 5.92 7.05
N THR A 331 9.81 7.04 6.37
CA THR A 331 8.65 7.20 5.44
C THR A 331 9.00 7.28 3.95
N PHE A 332 10.28 7.27 3.57
CA PHE A 332 10.71 7.21 2.16
C PHE A 332 11.52 5.93 1.88
N THR A 333 10.86 4.77 1.84
CA THR A 333 11.59 3.52 1.55
C THR A 333 11.43 2.99 0.12
N HIS A 334 10.50 3.53 -0.67
CA HIS A 334 10.43 3.23 -2.09
C HIS A 334 10.19 4.52 -2.85
N VAL A 335 11.29 5.09 -3.35
CA VAL A 335 11.26 6.32 -4.12
C VAL A 335 11.51 5.93 -5.54
N GLY A 336 10.52 6.20 -6.40
CA GLY A 336 10.81 6.56 -7.78
C GLY A 336 10.71 8.07 -7.85
N ALA A 337 11.74 8.71 -8.39
CA ALA A 337 11.75 10.14 -8.62
C ALA A 337 11.72 10.38 -10.13
N ALA A 338 10.77 11.19 -10.60
CA ALA A 338 10.65 11.55 -12.00
C ALA A 338 10.38 13.05 -12.13
N SER A 339 11.28 13.77 -12.80
CA SER A 339 11.02 15.14 -13.25
C SER A 339 10.43 15.12 -14.66
N VAL A 340 9.45 15.98 -14.89
CA VAL A 340 8.72 16.11 -16.15
C VAL A 340 8.43 17.58 -16.46
N LYS A 341 8.08 17.86 -17.72
CA LYS A 341 7.86 19.20 -18.27
C LYS A 341 7.11 20.15 -17.30
N TYR A 342 7.50 21.44 -17.28
CA TYR A 342 6.90 22.50 -16.44
C TYR A 342 7.10 22.31 -14.92
N ASP A 343 8.35 22.18 -14.49
CA ASP A 343 8.77 22.17 -13.07
C ASP A 343 8.03 21.13 -12.20
N THR A 344 7.48 20.08 -12.82
CA THR A 344 6.72 19.04 -12.14
C THR A 344 7.61 17.87 -11.76
N ILE A 345 7.46 17.40 -10.53
CA ILE A 345 8.23 16.26 -10.00
C ILE A 345 7.27 15.32 -9.28
N PHE A 346 7.47 14.02 -9.46
CA PHE A 346 6.77 12.98 -8.71
C PHE A 346 7.75 12.21 -7.85
N LEU A 347 7.33 11.89 -6.62
CA LEU A 347 8.05 11.04 -5.67
C LEU A 347 7.12 9.94 -5.17
N GLY A 348 7.51 8.68 -5.35
CA GLY A 348 6.93 7.56 -4.61
C GLY A 348 7.49 7.50 -3.19
N THR A 349 6.69 7.03 -2.22
CA THR A 349 7.14 6.81 -0.83
C THR A 349 6.42 5.61 -0.21
N GLN A 350 6.69 5.28 1.07
CA GLN A 350 5.84 4.32 1.80
C GLN A 350 4.43 4.83 2.07
N ASN A 351 4.25 6.15 2.03
CA ASN A 351 3.00 6.82 2.35
C ASN A 351 2.26 7.33 1.11
N GLY A 352 2.68 6.92 -0.09
CA GLY A 352 2.01 7.22 -1.36
C GLY A 352 2.88 8.09 -2.26
N ILE A 353 2.25 8.66 -3.28
CA ILE A 353 2.92 9.53 -4.23
C ILE A 353 2.79 10.98 -3.81
N PHE A 354 3.83 11.76 -4.04
CA PHE A 354 3.87 13.19 -3.84
C PHE A 354 4.19 13.86 -5.17
N ARG A 355 3.60 15.03 -5.40
CA ARG A 355 3.82 15.85 -6.58
C ARG A 355 4.23 17.26 -6.18
N SER A 356 5.27 17.78 -6.81
CA SER A 356 5.62 19.20 -6.79
C SER A 356 5.39 19.81 -8.17
N THR A 357 5.06 21.10 -8.23
CA THR A 357 4.94 21.90 -9.46
C THR A 357 5.81 23.15 -9.44
N ASP A 358 6.70 23.24 -8.47
CA ASP A 358 7.50 24.41 -8.13
C ASP A 358 8.93 24.00 -7.78
N ASP A 359 9.50 23.12 -8.61
CA ASP A 359 10.90 22.69 -8.54
C ASP A 359 11.26 21.93 -7.24
N GLY A 360 10.28 21.23 -6.65
CA GLY A 360 10.46 20.48 -5.42
C GLY A 360 10.40 21.34 -4.15
N SER A 361 9.96 22.59 -4.25
CA SER A 361 9.86 23.49 -3.08
C SER A 361 8.61 23.23 -2.24
N VAL A 362 7.48 22.85 -2.85
CA VAL A 362 6.26 22.39 -2.15
C VAL A 362 5.80 21.05 -2.74
N TRP A 363 5.29 20.18 -1.87
CA TRP A 363 4.80 18.86 -2.22
C TRP A 363 3.34 18.67 -1.83
N LYS A 364 2.58 18.04 -2.73
CA LYS A 364 1.20 17.63 -2.49
C LYS A 364 1.12 16.11 -2.57
N LYS A 365 0.56 15.47 -1.53
CA LYS A 365 0.23 14.05 -1.58
C LYS A 365 -0.85 13.79 -2.64
N MET A 366 -0.61 12.79 -3.48
CA MET A 366 -1.52 12.27 -4.49
C MET A 366 -2.07 10.94 -3.96
N ASP A 367 -3.30 10.95 -3.45
CA ASP A 367 -3.91 9.77 -2.83
C ASP A 367 -4.23 8.70 -3.89
N ILE A 368 -3.39 7.67 -3.96
CA ILE A 368 -3.50 6.55 -4.93
C ILE A 368 -4.60 5.57 -4.51
N GLN A 369 -4.83 5.43 -3.20
CA GLN A 369 -5.92 4.63 -2.68
C GLN A 369 -7.18 5.48 -2.56
N LEU A 370 -8.24 5.05 -3.25
CA LEU A 370 -9.58 5.21 -2.72
C LEU A 370 -9.55 4.64 -1.30
N THR A 371 -9.81 5.48 -0.30
CA THR A 371 -9.89 5.04 1.09
C THR A 371 -10.82 3.84 1.16
N SER A 372 -10.29 2.68 1.62
CA SER A 372 -11.11 1.47 1.71
C SER A 372 -12.23 1.74 2.72
N LEU A 373 -13.44 1.92 2.20
CA LEU A 373 -14.62 2.16 3.02
C LEU A 373 -14.91 0.88 3.80
N THR A 374 -14.88 0.97 5.13
CA THR A 374 -15.21 -0.14 6.03
C THR A 374 -16.67 -0.11 6.45
N GLY A 375 -17.35 1.02 6.30
CA GLY A 375 -18.77 1.14 6.60
C GLY A 375 -19.38 2.40 6.01
N ILE A 376 -20.63 2.27 5.56
CA ILE A 376 -21.49 3.40 5.20
C ILE A 376 -22.79 3.20 5.96
N GLN A 377 -23.32 4.27 6.56
CA GLN A 377 -24.62 4.27 7.23
C GLN A 377 -25.41 5.51 6.89
N VAL A 378 -26.72 5.34 6.79
CA VAL A 378 -27.68 6.41 6.55
C VAL A 378 -28.76 6.36 7.63
N GLY A 379 -28.96 7.48 8.32
CA GLY A 379 -30.06 7.68 9.25
C GLY A 379 -30.99 8.79 8.75
N SER A 380 -32.30 8.66 8.98
CA SER A 380 -33.19 9.80 8.78
C SER A 380 -32.87 10.87 9.83
N ALA A 381 -32.63 12.11 9.42
CA ALA A 381 -32.45 13.24 10.32
C ALA A 381 -33.70 14.15 10.33
N ARG A 382 -33.70 15.17 11.18
CA ARG A 382 -34.78 16.19 11.22
C ARG A 382 -34.71 17.12 10.00
N ALA A 383 -35.76 17.92 9.81
CA ALA A 383 -35.83 18.97 8.78
C ALA A 383 -35.58 18.49 7.34
N GLY A 384 -36.00 17.27 6.98
CA GLY A 384 -35.86 16.75 5.62
C GLY A 384 -34.42 16.41 5.22
N LYS A 385 -33.52 16.24 6.20
CA LYS A 385 -32.13 15.81 5.99
C LYS A 385 -31.95 14.32 6.22
N LEU A 386 -30.89 13.75 5.68
CA LEU A 386 -30.36 12.44 6.05
C LEU A 386 -29.00 12.64 6.71
N LYS A 387 -28.72 11.86 7.75
CA LYS A 387 -27.37 11.74 8.33
C LYS A 387 -26.64 10.66 7.54
N LEU A 388 -25.54 11.02 6.90
CA LEU A 388 -24.63 10.07 6.27
C LEU A 388 -23.39 9.93 7.13
N ALA A 389 -22.95 8.71 7.37
CA ALA A 389 -21.65 8.44 7.95
C ALA A 389 -20.88 7.44 7.10
N VAL A 390 -19.59 7.71 6.93
CA VAL A 390 -18.67 6.90 6.15
C VAL A 390 -17.43 6.65 7.00
N CYS A 391 -17.08 5.38 7.15
CA CYS A 391 -15.89 4.94 7.86
C CYS A 391 -14.89 4.39 6.87
N THR A 392 -13.61 4.64 7.14
CA THR A 392 -12.50 4.11 6.37
C THR A 392 -11.66 3.18 7.21
N TYR A 393 -10.84 2.37 6.54
CA TYR A 393 -9.96 1.44 7.21
C TYR A 393 -8.96 2.10 8.17
N SER A 394 -8.41 3.28 7.84
CA SER A 394 -7.28 3.87 8.57
C SER A 394 -7.42 5.35 8.92
N ALA A 395 -8.30 6.09 8.27
CA ALA A 395 -8.39 7.55 8.43
C ALA A 395 -9.60 7.99 9.28
N GLY A 396 -10.30 7.03 9.89
CA GLY A 396 -11.40 7.28 10.81
C GLY A 396 -12.76 7.24 10.15
N CYS A 397 -13.76 7.84 10.82
CA CYS A 397 -15.10 8.00 10.30
C CYS A 397 -15.48 9.48 10.19
N TRP A 398 -16.19 9.82 9.12
CA TRP A 398 -16.75 11.14 8.91
C TRP A 398 -18.26 11.03 8.83
N MET A 399 -18.91 12.08 9.28
CA MET A 399 -20.36 12.18 9.24
C MET A 399 -20.79 13.60 8.92
N GLY A 400 -21.96 13.71 8.29
CA GLY A 400 -22.54 14.96 7.87
C GLY A 400 -23.99 14.80 7.42
N ASP A 401 -24.63 15.92 7.16
CA ASP A 401 -26.03 15.95 6.76
C ASP A 401 -26.15 16.19 5.25
N VAL A 402 -27.07 15.49 4.59
CA VAL A 402 -27.45 15.71 3.19
C VAL A 402 -28.93 16.03 3.06
N SER A 403 -29.31 16.86 2.09
CA SER A 403 -30.71 17.19 1.83
C SER A 403 -31.42 16.03 1.12
N ARG A 404 -32.42 15.41 1.77
CA ARG A 404 -33.22 14.34 1.16
C ARG A 404 -33.94 14.83 -0.10
N ARG A 405 -34.47 16.05 -0.06
CA ARG A 405 -35.21 16.65 -1.20
C ARG A 405 -34.30 16.89 -2.39
N ALA A 406 -33.05 17.32 -2.16
CA ALA A 406 -32.08 17.51 -3.23
C ALA A 406 -31.72 16.18 -3.89
N LEU A 407 -31.47 15.13 -3.09
CA LEU A 407 -31.19 13.78 -3.60
C LEU A 407 -32.37 13.23 -4.44
N GLN A 408 -33.60 13.42 -3.97
CA GLN A 408 -34.80 13.01 -4.72
C GLN A 408 -34.95 13.75 -6.06
N LYS A 409 -34.33 14.92 -6.22
CA LYS A 409 -34.28 15.69 -7.46
C LYS A 409 -33.04 15.38 -8.32
N GLY A 410 -32.27 14.34 -7.98
CA GLY A 410 -31.09 13.90 -8.73
C GLY A 410 -29.79 14.64 -8.39
N ALA A 411 -29.75 15.45 -7.34
CA ALA A 411 -28.50 16.08 -6.91
C ALA A 411 -27.53 15.06 -6.31
N SER A 412 -26.22 15.27 -6.51
CA SER A 412 -25.18 14.49 -5.82
C SER A 412 -25.21 14.73 -4.31
N PRO A 413 -24.91 13.71 -3.47
CA PRO A 413 -24.82 13.86 -2.01
C PRO A 413 -23.57 14.65 -1.61
N VAL A 414 -23.58 15.96 -1.85
CA VAL A 414 -22.50 16.84 -1.41
C VAL A 414 -22.74 17.18 0.06
N ILE A 415 -21.79 16.81 0.91
CA ILE A 415 -21.78 17.17 2.33
C ILE A 415 -20.89 18.40 2.46
N SER A 416 -21.49 19.54 2.77
CA SER A 416 -20.81 20.84 2.85
C SER A 416 -19.91 20.96 4.08
N SER A 417 -20.12 20.13 5.11
CA SER A 417 -19.24 20.05 6.28
C SER A 417 -19.22 18.63 6.84
N TRP A 418 -18.01 18.09 6.99
CA TRP A 418 -17.77 16.81 7.65
C TRP A 418 -17.24 17.04 9.06
N SER A 419 -17.79 16.32 10.03
CA SER A 419 -17.18 16.18 11.34
C SER A 419 -16.47 14.83 11.42
N LEU A 420 -15.17 14.85 11.72
CA LEU A 420 -14.43 13.65 12.11
C LEU A 420 -15.01 13.13 13.43
N VAL A 421 -15.28 11.83 13.50
CA VAL A 421 -15.65 11.18 14.75
C VAL A 421 -14.37 11.04 15.62
N PRO A 422 -14.31 11.65 16.81
CA PRO A 422 -13.12 11.61 17.67
C PRO A 422 -12.68 10.19 18.07
N ASP A 423 -11.37 10.01 18.26
CA ASP A 423 -10.68 8.76 18.63
C ASP A 423 -11.03 7.53 17.76
N THR A 424 -11.44 7.74 16.52
CA THR A 424 -11.58 6.65 15.56
C THR A 424 -10.21 6.16 15.07
N GLY A 425 -10.09 4.86 14.82
CA GLY A 425 -8.83 4.19 14.53
C GLY A 425 -8.96 3.18 13.41
N ARG A 426 -8.13 2.13 13.42
CA ARG A 426 -8.19 1.11 12.37
C ARG A 426 -9.46 0.26 12.48
N TYR A 427 -10.06 -0.04 11.32
CA TYR A 427 -11.21 -0.93 11.18
C TYR A 427 -12.41 -0.47 12.02
N THR A 428 -12.88 0.75 11.75
CA THR A 428 -14.07 1.27 12.42
C THR A 428 -15.32 1.02 11.58
N ILE A 429 -16.39 0.63 12.26
CA ILE A 429 -17.74 0.58 11.72
C ILE A 429 -18.62 1.53 12.52
N ILE A 430 -19.67 2.04 11.88
CA ILE A 430 -20.70 2.82 12.51
C ILE A 430 -22.05 2.13 12.29
N ALA A 431 -22.96 2.28 13.23
CA ALA A 431 -24.34 1.81 13.13
C ALA A 431 -25.27 2.88 13.72
N MET A 432 -26.36 3.22 13.01
CA MET A 432 -27.36 4.17 13.47
C MET A 432 -28.66 3.45 13.85
N SER A 433 -29.36 3.96 14.87
CA SER A 433 -30.68 3.47 15.27
C SER A 433 -31.67 3.54 14.10
N PRO A 434 -32.58 2.56 13.91
CA PRO A 434 -33.71 2.68 12.98
C PRO A 434 -34.62 3.88 13.29
N ASN A 435 -34.60 4.38 14.53
CA ASN A 435 -35.35 5.54 15.00
C ASN A 435 -34.45 6.79 15.18
N PHE A 436 -33.31 6.84 14.48
CA PHE A 436 -32.29 7.89 14.62
C PHE A 436 -32.85 9.32 14.58
N ARG A 437 -33.87 9.59 13.76
CA ARG A 437 -34.52 10.91 13.66
C ARG A 437 -35.00 11.46 15.01
N ASN A 438 -35.39 10.56 15.91
CA ASN A 438 -36.04 10.88 17.17
C ASN A 438 -35.09 10.66 18.35
N ASP A 439 -34.32 9.57 18.35
CA ASP A 439 -33.46 9.19 19.47
C ASP A 439 -32.00 9.64 19.33
N ASN A 440 -31.55 9.97 18.11
CA ASN A 440 -30.16 10.31 17.78
C ASN A 440 -29.12 9.27 18.26
N ILE A 441 -29.52 8.01 18.46
CA ILE A 441 -28.65 6.96 18.98
C ILE A 441 -27.81 6.36 17.85
N MET A 442 -26.50 6.30 18.07
CA MET A 442 -25.58 5.59 17.18
C MET A 442 -24.41 4.98 17.94
N PHE A 443 -23.79 4.00 17.31
CA PHE A 443 -22.61 3.32 17.81
C PHE A 443 -21.44 3.40 16.84
N VAL A 444 -20.26 3.54 17.41
CA VAL A 444 -18.98 3.43 16.71
C VAL A 444 -18.22 2.28 17.35
N ALA A 445 -17.89 1.28 16.53
CA ALA A 445 -17.23 0.05 16.96
C ALA A 445 -15.93 -0.12 16.18
N GLY A 446 -14.90 -0.58 16.86
CA GLY A 446 -13.63 -0.88 16.21
C GLY A 446 -12.64 -1.55 17.14
N LYS A 447 -11.36 -1.33 16.86
CA LYS A 447 -10.26 -1.84 17.67
C LYS A 447 -10.26 -1.18 19.06
N TYR A 448 -10.43 -1.98 20.10
CA TYR A 448 -10.42 -1.60 21.53
C TYR A 448 -11.60 -0.78 22.05
N HIS A 449 -12.61 -0.49 21.23
CA HIS A 449 -13.72 0.34 21.69
C HIS A 449 -15.05 -0.05 21.06
N LEU A 450 -16.08 0.01 21.89
CA LEU A 450 -17.46 0.25 21.51
C LEU A 450 -17.86 1.58 22.15
N ARG A 451 -18.34 2.52 21.35
CA ARG A 451 -18.76 3.83 21.83
C ARG A 451 -20.16 4.14 21.37
N ARG A 452 -20.91 4.85 22.21
CA ARG A 452 -22.30 5.24 22.00
C ARG A 452 -22.43 6.76 22.00
N SER A 453 -23.22 7.27 21.06
CA SER A 453 -23.72 8.63 21.06
C SER A 453 -25.24 8.63 21.22
N VAL A 454 -25.75 9.67 21.89
CA VAL A 454 -27.19 9.97 22.04
C VAL A 454 -27.54 11.37 21.53
N ASP A 455 -26.58 12.04 20.92
CA ASP A 455 -26.67 13.43 20.44
C ASP A 455 -26.37 13.54 18.94
N GLY A 456 -26.48 12.41 18.23
CA GLY A 456 -26.38 12.38 16.77
C GLY A 456 -24.94 12.45 16.27
N GLY A 457 -24.00 12.00 17.11
CA GLY A 457 -22.57 11.94 16.87
C GLY A 457 -21.82 13.23 17.17
N VAL A 458 -22.39 14.13 17.99
CA VAL A 458 -21.68 15.30 18.52
C VAL A 458 -20.67 14.84 19.58
N SER A 459 -21.05 13.89 20.44
CA SER A 459 -20.17 13.29 21.43
C SER A 459 -20.35 11.78 21.53
N PHE A 460 -19.30 11.09 21.97
CA PHE A 460 -19.28 9.63 22.10
C PHE A 460 -18.75 9.22 23.48
N LYS A 461 -19.48 8.32 24.15
CA LYS A 461 -19.08 7.74 25.44
C LYS A 461 -18.68 6.28 25.25
N ALA A 462 -17.62 5.85 25.94
CA ALA A 462 -17.22 4.44 25.96
C ALA A 462 -18.30 3.58 26.63
N VAL A 463 -18.58 2.43 26.04
CA VAL A 463 -19.53 1.46 26.56
C VAL A 463 -18.76 0.29 27.15
N ARG A 464 -19.06 -0.03 28.41
CA ARG A 464 -18.48 -1.20 29.07
C ARG A 464 -19.18 -2.45 28.57
N VAL A 465 -18.39 -3.47 28.27
CA VAL A 465 -18.85 -4.76 27.75
C VAL A 465 -18.19 -5.89 28.51
N PRO A 466 -18.91 -7.00 28.78
CA PRO A 466 -18.31 -8.16 29.41
C PRO A 466 -17.34 -8.84 28.42
N LEU A 467 -16.05 -8.84 28.76
CA LEU A 467 -15.03 -9.53 27.98
C LEU A 467 -15.06 -11.03 28.26
N LEU A 468 -14.64 -11.84 27.28
CA LEU A 468 -14.47 -13.29 27.45
C LEU A 468 -13.22 -13.60 28.27
N ILE A 469 -12.12 -12.90 27.99
CA ILE A 469 -10.82 -13.05 28.67
C ILE A 469 -10.38 -11.67 29.18
N SER A 470 -10.16 -11.57 30.49
CA SER A 470 -9.67 -10.34 31.13
C SER A 470 -8.26 -10.00 30.67
N GLY A 471 -7.94 -8.70 30.56
CA GLY A 471 -6.62 -8.23 30.10
C GLY A 471 -6.33 -8.42 28.61
N LEU A 472 -7.14 -9.19 27.88
CA LEU A 472 -6.97 -9.40 26.45
C LEU A 472 -7.66 -8.28 25.63
N ARG A 473 -6.96 -7.87 24.58
CA ARG A 473 -7.42 -6.92 23.56
C ARG A 473 -8.81 -7.26 23.01
N VAL A 474 -9.72 -6.28 22.90
CA VAL A 474 -11.07 -6.43 22.30
C VAL A 474 -11.14 -5.80 20.91
N CYS A 475 -11.88 -6.38 19.96
CA CYS A 475 -12.17 -5.74 18.68
C CYS A 475 -13.63 -5.96 18.28
N PHE A 476 -14.42 -4.89 18.20
CA PHE A 476 -15.78 -4.95 17.70
C PHE A 476 -15.80 -4.91 16.17
N GLN A 477 -16.65 -5.72 15.57
CA GLN A 477 -16.73 -5.86 14.12
C GLN A 477 -18.15 -5.77 13.58
N SER A 478 -19.15 -5.85 14.43
CA SER A 478 -20.56 -5.76 14.04
C SER A 478 -21.37 -5.12 15.15
N VAL A 479 -22.28 -4.23 14.79
CA VAL A 479 -23.34 -3.70 15.66
C VAL A 479 -24.62 -3.72 14.84
N VAL A 480 -25.69 -4.34 15.35
CA VAL A 480 -26.99 -4.42 14.67
C VAL A 480 -28.11 -4.10 15.65
N PHE A 481 -29.01 -3.22 15.24
CA PHE A 481 -30.18 -2.83 16.01
C PHE A 481 -31.38 -3.71 15.67
N SER A 482 -32.24 -3.98 16.65
CA SER A 482 -33.58 -4.52 16.38
C SER A 482 -34.35 -3.60 15.43
N PRO A 483 -35.07 -4.13 14.42
CA PRO A 483 -35.99 -3.32 13.61
C PRO A 483 -37.03 -2.56 14.45
N THR A 484 -37.34 -3.05 15.66
CA THR A 484 -38.28 -2.41 16.60
C THR A 484 -37.58 -1.74 17.78
N PHE A 485 -36.31 -1.33 17.60
CA PHE A 485 -35.48 -0.67 18.62
C PHE A 485 -36.14 0.46 19.38
N LYS A 486 -37.03 1.23 18.73
CA LYS A 486 -37.81 2.28 19.39
C LYS A 486 -38.57 1.76 20.63
N ASN A 487 -39.08 0.53 20.56
CA ASN A 487 -39.95 -0.05 21.57
C ASN A 487 -39.22 -1.05 22.47
N ASP A 488 -38.29 -1.84 21.90
CA ASP A 488 -37.62 -2.94 22.63
C ASP A 488 -36.23 -2.57 23.15
N GLY A 489 -35.64 -1.47 22.67
CA GLY A 489 -34.29 -1.05 23.06
C GLY A 489 -33.18 -2.03 22.72
N ILE A 490 -33.44 -3.04 21.85
CA ILE A 490 -32.51 -4.15 21.61
C ILE A 490 -31.42 -3.77 20.60
N VAL A 491 -30.16 -3.93 21.01
CA VAL A 491 -29.00 -3.84 20.12
C VAL A 491 -28.01 -4.97 20.42
N PHE A 492 -27.49 -5.61 19.38
CA PHE A 492 -26.44 -6.61 19.48
C PHE A 492 -25.11 -6.03 18.99
N ALA A 493 -24.03 -6.38 19.67
CA ALA A 493 -22.66 -6.12 19.19
C ALA A 493 -21.85 -7.42 19.22
N GLY A 494 -20.94 -7.56 18.26
CA GLY A 494 -20.13 -8.77 18.11
C GLY A 494 -18.69 -8.49 17.74
N GLY A 495 -17.78 -9.36 18.20
CA GLY A 495 -16.37 -9.25 17.88
C GLY A 495 -15.42 -10.12 18.71
N TYR A 496 -14.14 -9.86 18.50
CA TYR A 496 -13.03 -10.55 19.14
C TYR A 496 -13.01 -10.27 20.64
N ASN A 497 -12.85 -11.32 21.44
CA ASN A 497 -12.86 -11.29 22.91
C ASN A 497 -14.19 -10.86 23.56
N VAL A 498 -15.29 -10.81 22.80
CA VAL A 498 -16.64 -10.53 23.34
C VAL A 498 -17.69 -11.54 22.88
N GLY A 499 -17.47 -12.23 21.75
CA GLY A 499 -18.50 -13.08 21.18
C GLY A 499 -19.64 -12.22 20.64
N VAL A 500 -20.85 -12.42 21.16
CA VAL A 500 -22.03 -11.59 20.95
C VAL A 500 -22.54 -11.09 22.30
N VAL A 501 -22.71 -9.79 22.39
CA VAL A 501 -23.34 -9.11 23.53
C VAL A 501 -24.65 -8.49 23.09
N ILE A 502 -25.59 -8.39 24.02
CA ILE A 502 -26.90 -7.79 23.82
C ILE A 502 -27.10 -6.66 24.82
N SER A 503 -27.76 -5.59 24.38
CA SER A 503 -28.34 -4.58 25.23
C SER A 503 -29.86 -4.60 25.04
N ARG A 504 -30.60 -4.38 26.12
CA ARG A 504 -32.07 -4.26 26.14
C ARG A 504 -32.54 -2.90 26.69
N ASP A 505 -31.62 -1.96 26.84
CA ASP A 505 -31.82 -0.66 27.48
C ASP A 505 -31.35 0.50 26.57
N HIS A 506 -31.66 0.37 25.27
CA HIS A 506 -31.26 1.34 24.24
C HIS A 506 -29.74 1.57 24.15
N GLY A 507 -28.98 0.51 24.42
CA GLY A 507 -27.53 0.51 24.29
C GLY A 507 -26.79 1.09 25.49
N ALA A 508 -27.45 1.33 26.63
CA ALA A 508 -26.81 1.91 27.80
C ALA A 508 -25.89 0.89 28.51
N THR A 509 -26.33 -0.36 28.62
CA THR A 509 -25.56 -1.48 29.18
C THR A 509 -25.63 -2.71 28.28
N PHE A 510 -24.59 -3.55 28.35
CA PHE A 510 -24.49 -4.77 27.56
C PHE A 510 -24.19 -5.97 28.45
N GLU A 511 -24.87 -7.07 28.18
CA GLU A 511 -24.64 -8.37 28.79
C GLU A 511 -24.21 -9.39 27.73
N ARG A 512 -23.62 -10.50 28.18
CA ARG A 512 -23.19 -11.57 27.28
C ARG A 512 -24.41 -12.32 26.77
N PHE A 513 -24.53 -12.44 25.45
CA PHE A 513 -25.61 -13.20 24.82
C PHE A 513 -25.14 -14.56 24.32
N TRP A 514 -23.98 -14.59 23.64
CA TRP A 514 -23.46 -15.82 23.07
C TRP A 514 -21.95 -15.76 22.86
N HIS A 515 -21.29 -16.93 22.90
CA HIS A 515 -19.95 -17.12 22.37
C HIS A 515 -19.79 -18.56 21.86
N ALA A 516 -18.84 -18.80 20.96
CA ALA A 516 -18.53 -20.16 20.53
C ALA A 516 -18.00 -21.00 21.70
N THR A 517 -18.42 -22.27 21.75
CA THR A 517 -18.21 -23.22 22.86
C THR A 517 -16.88 -23.97 22.84
N TRP A 518 -15.99 -23.68 21.89
CA TRP A 518 -14.68 -24.35 21.77
C TRP A 518 -13.58 -23.58 22.52
N PRO A 519 -12.53 -24.24 23.04
CA PRO A 519 -11.47 -23.58 23.79
C PRO A 519 -10.63 -22.75 22.80
N ILE A 520 -10.87 -21.45 22.77
CA ILE A 520 -10.35 -20.56 21.72
C ILE A 520 -9.23 -19.70 22.28
N TYR A 521 -8.03 -19.91 21.72
CA TYR A 521 -6.97 -18.93 21.76
C TYR A 521 -7.32 -17.77 20.84
N GLY A 522 -7.65 -16.64 21.44
CA GLY A 522 -7.74 -15.36 20.75
C GLY A 522 -9.04 -15.12 19.98
N GLY A 523 -10.18 -15.15 20.66
CA GLY A 523 -11.43 -14.50 20.23
C GLY A 523 -12.12 -15.01 18.96
N ASN A 524 -13.42 -14.70 18.83
CA ASN A 524 -14.20 -14.93 17.61
C ASN A 524 -14.23 -13.65 16.79
N TYR A 525 -13.96 -13.72 15.48
CA TYR A 525 -14.37 -12.62 14.59
C TYR A 525 -15.84 -12.82 14.25
N VAL A 526 -16.69 -11.89 14.67
CA VAL A 526 -18.15 -12.05 14.59
C VAL A 526 -18.77 -10.98 13.71
N LYS A 527 -19.55 -11.42 12.72
CA LYS A 527 -20.48 -10.58 11.97
C LYS A 527 -21.91 -11.01 12.25
N LEU A 528 -22.79 -10.02 12.32
CA LEU A 528 -24.18 -10.18 12.72
C LEU A 528 -25.10 -9.69 11.61
N ALA A 529 -26.20 -10.41 11.41
CA ALA A 529 -27.34 -9.95 10.64
C ALA A 529 -28.62 -10.30 11.41
N ILE A 530 -29.51 -9.33 11.58
CA ILE A 530 -30.76 -9.48 12.32
C ILE A 530 -31.94 -9.56 11.33
N SER A 531 -32.90 -10.43 11.63
CA SER A 531 -34.10 -10.56 10.79
C SER A 531 -34.88 -9.24 10.73
N PRO A 532 -35.37 -8.80 9.56
CA PRO A 532 -36.33 -7.69 9.49
C PRO A 532 -37.63 -7.96 10.26
N LYS A 533 -37.96 -9.24 10.52
CA LYS A 533 -39.12 -9.68 11.31
C LYS A 533 -38.73 -10.14 12.72
N PHE A 534 -37.60 -9.67 13.25
CA PHE A 534 -37.06 -10.07 14.56
C PHE A 534 -38.09 -9.99 15.71
N LYS A 535 -39.02 -9.03 15.68
CA LYS A 535 -40.11 -8.95 16.66
C LYS A 535 -40.97 -10.22 16.72
N VAL A 536 -41.09 -10.95 15.61
CA VAL A 536 -41.91 -12.16 15.49
C VAL A 536 -41.05 -13.42 15.54
N ASP A 537 -39.92 -13.44 14.82
CA ASP A 537 -39.11 -14.65 14.63
C ASP A 537 -37.86 -14.73 15.52
N GLN A 538 -37.55 -13.64 16.22
CA GLN A 538 -36.38 -13.46 17.10
C GLN A 538 -35.05 -13.96 16.50
N THR A 539 -34.90 -13.89 15.18
CA THR A 539 -33.79 -14.52 14.47
C THR A 539 -32.60 -13.57 14.33
N LEU A 540 -31.45 -13.99 14.87
CA LEU A 540 -30.13 -13.41 14.66
C LEU A 540 -29.24 -14.44 13.93
N ILE A 541 -28.61 -14.03 12.83
CA ILE A 541 -27.60 -14.81 12.12
C ILE A 541 -26.23 -14.34 12.56
N VAL A 542 -25.40 -15.29 12.96
CA VAL A 542 -24.04 -15.06 13.42
C VAL A 542 -23.08 -15.83 12.54
N THR A 543 -22.12 -15.14 11.93
CA THR A 543 -20.95 -15.78 11.33
C THR A 543 -19.77 -15.58 12.25
N ALA A 544 -19.14 -16.67 12.67
CA ALA A 544 -17.94 -16.63 13.50
C ALA A 544 -16.78 -17.28 12.75
N VAL A 545 -15.61 -16.63 12.80
CA VAL A 545 -14.34 -17.24 12.43
C VAL A 545 -13.57 -17.56 13.69
N THR A 546 -13.19 -18.84 13.83
CA THR A 546 -12.35 -19.33 14.92
C THR A 546 -10.96 -19.71 14.39
N LEU A 547 -9.93 -19.33 15.14
CA LEU A 547 -8.56 -19.79 14.91
C LEU A 547 -8.28 -20.94 15.88
N ARG A 548 -8.01 -22.13 15.34
CA ARG A 548 -7.53 -23.25 16.15
C ARG A 548 -6.01 -23.08 16.35
N PRO A 549 -5.49 -23.09 17.60
CA PRO A 549 -4.05 -23.20 17.77
C PRO A 549 -3.55 -24.54 17.19
N PRO A 550 -2.26 -24.62 16.79
CA PRO A 550 -1.62 -25.90 16.45
C PRO A 550 -1.86 -26.94 17.55
N LYS A 551 -1.91 -28.23 17.20
CA LYS A 551 -2.21 -29.38 18.09
C LYS A 551 -1.37 -29.49 19.39
N HIS A 552 -0.36 -28.62 19.58
CA HIS A 552 0.53 -28.59 20.75
C HIS A 552 0.63 -27.21 21.41
N CYS A 553 -0.24 -26.26 21.04
CA CYS A 553 -0.28 -24.90 21.58
C CYS A 553 -1.62 -24.64 22.28
N THR A 554 -2.03 -25.54 23.16
CA THR A 554 -3.11 -25.32 24.13
C THR A 554 -2.45 -24.93 25.46
N PRO A 555 -2.23 -23.65 25.75
CA PRO A 555 -1.61 -23.24 27.01
C PRO A 555 -2.53 -23.37 28.23
N CYS A 556 -3.75 -23.90 28.07
CA CYS A 556 -4.52 -24.42 29.21
C CYS A 556 -4.10 -25.85 29.61
N GLU A 557 -3.24 -26.52 28.83
CA GLU A 557 -2.66 -27.82 29.22
C GLU A 557 -1.47 -27.67 30.15
N ASN A 558 -0.82 -26.48 30.20
CA ASN A 558 0.35 -26.23 31.03
C ASN A 558 0.27 -24.85 31.71
N VAL A 559 -0.21 -24.85 32.96
CA VAL A 559 -0.05 -23.85 34.05
C VAL A 559 -0.99 -22.62 34.08
N ASP A 560 -1.47 -22.34 35.30
CA ASP A 560 -2.26 -21.21 35.84
C ASP A 560 -2.23 -19.89 35.05
N VAL A 561 -3.12 -19.76 34.06
CA VAL A 561 -3.49 -18.47 33.47
C VAL A 561 -4.81 -18.02 34.12
N SER A 562 -4.78 -16.90 34.85
CA SER A 562 -5.99 -16.33 35.46
C SER A 562 -7.07 -16.07 34.39
N GLY A 563 -8.26 -16.65 34.61
CA GLY A 563 -9.36 -16.65 33.63
C GLY A 563 -9.54 -17.95 32.83
N CYS A 564 -8.67 -18.95 32.98
CA CYS A 564 -8.88 -20.30 32.42
C CYS A 564 -9.72 -21.22 33.32
N GLU A 565 -9.92 -20.86 34.58
CA GLU A 565 -10.62 -21.65 35.62
C GLU A 565 -12.10 -21.96 35.28
N ASN A 566 -12.71 -21.19 34.38
CA ASN A 566 -14.11 -21.35 33.96
C ASN A 566 -14.27 -21.93 32.55
N ILE A 567 -13.19 -22.44 31.93
CA ILE A 567 -13.25 -23.06 30.60
C ILE A 567 -13.42 -24.58 30.80
N PRO A 568 -14.57 -25.19 30.42
CA PRO A 568 -14.81 -26.61 30.64
C PRO A 568 -13.97 -27.45 29.67
N ILE A 569 -12.75 -27.78 30.06
CA ILE A 569 -11.93 -28.79 29.38
C ILE A 569 -12.06 -30.08 30.20
N LYS A 570 -12.87 -31.05 29.74
CA LYS A 570 -12.79 -32.42 30.28
C LYS A 570 -11.56 -33.12 29.68
N PRO A 571 -10.60 -33.60 30.48
CA PRO A 571 -9.51 -34.42 29.98
C PRO A 571 -10.05 -35.77 29.48
N GLY A 572 -9.60 -36.26 28.32
CA GLY A 572 -9.59 -37.71 28.07
C GLY A 572 -10.12 -38.30 26.77
N THR A 573 -10.60 -37.55 25.76
CA THR A 573 -10.99 -38.18 24.48
C THR A 573 -9.81 -38.29 23.52
N ARG A 574 -9.12 -39.44 23.56
CA ARG A 574 -8.09 -39.85 22.58
C ARG A 574 -8.64 -39.76 21.16
N SER A 575 -8.09 -38.89 20.31
CA SER A 575 -8.24 -39.02 18.86
C SER A 575 -7.15 -39.93 18.32
N ILE A 576 -7.56 -41.01 17.66
CA ILE A 576 -6.75 -42.01 16.96
C ILE A 576 -5.68 -41.34 16.09
N ALA A 577 -4.43 -41.79 16.24
CA ALA A 577 -3.30 -41.33 15.47
C ALA A 577 -3.37 -41.89 14.04
N MET A 578 -3.43 -41.00 13.04
CA MET A 578 -2.93 -41.33 11.71
C MET A 578 -1.46 -40.92 11.66
N ARG A 579 -0.58 -41.90 11.48
CA ARG A 579 0.81 -41.71 11.07
C ARG A 579 0.80 -41.05 9.69
N ASP A 580 1.69 -40.08 9.49
CA ASP A 580 2.57 -40.05 8.32
C ASP A 580 3.70 -39.04 8.57
N GLU A 581 4.90 -39.52 8.31
CA GLU A 581 6.22 -38.90 8.50
C GLU A 581 6.49 -37.89 7.38
N ILE A 582 6.99 -36.67 7.70
CA ILE A 582 7.86 -35.89 6.79
C ILE A 582 8.87 -35.04 7.61
N PRO A 583 10.15 -34.90 7.18
CA PRO A 583 11.29 -34.49 8.00
C PRO A 583 11.42 -32.98 8.27
N SER A 584 12.26 -32.70 9.26
CA SER A 584 12.81 -31.40 9.68
C SER A 584 13.65 -30.72 8.60
N HIS A 585 13.43 -29.42 8.38
CA HIS A 585 14.40 -28.36 8.70
C HIS A 585 13.81 -26.97 8.42
N ASP A 586 13.82 -26.15 9.47
CA ASP A 586 13.40 -24.76 9.53
C ASP A 586 14.52 -23.83 9.05
N GLU A 587 14.15 -22.69 8.44
CA GLU A 587 14.66 -21.36 8.86
C GLU A 587 13.77 -20.26 8.25
N PHE A 588 12.92 -19.64 9.08
CA PHE A 588 12.27 -18.36 8.77
C PHE A 588 12.44 -17.38 9.93
N SER A 589 13.00 -16.24 9.56
CA SER A 589 13.25 -15.02 10.33
C SER A 589 12.06 -14.54 11.17
N ARG A 590 12.29 -14.33 12.46
CA ARG A 590 11.40 -13.62 13.37
C ARG A 590 11.42 -12.12 13.05
N TYR A 591 10.24 -11.53 12.86
CA TYR A 591 10.05 -10.09 12.90
C TYR A 591 9.51 -9.73 14.30
N ASP A 592 10.38 -9.16 15.12
CA ASP A 592 10.06 -8.67 16.46
C ASP A 592 9.69 -7.19 16.36
N VAL A 593 8.46 -6.85 16.76
CA VAL A 593 8.01 -5.46 16.85
C VAL A 593 7.38 -5.27 18.22
N ASN A 594 8.21 -4.75 19.13
CA ASN A 594 7.90 -4.18 20.45
C ASN A 594 7.93 -5.15 21.63
N ASN A 595 9.11 -5.26 22.26
CA ASN A 595 9.22 -5.50 23.70
C ASN A 595 8.53 -4.37 24.45
N GLU A 596 7.52 -4.67 25.28
CA GLU A 596 7.49 -4.27 26.71
C GLU A 596 6.69 -5.36 27.48
N HIS A 597 7.39 -6.00 28.43
CA HIS A 597 7.00 -7.11 29.31
C HIS A 597 6.83 -8.51 28.70
N ARG A 598 7.90 -9.30 28.87
CA ARG A 598 8.05 -10.71 28.53
C ARG A 598 7.25 -11.61 29.48
N HIS A 599 6.35 -12.41 28.93
CA HIS A 599 6.26 -13.82 29.31
C HIS A 599 6.69 -14.66 28.10
N LYS A 600 7.76 -15.45 28.28
CA LYS A 600 8.26 -16.39 27.27
C LYS A 600 7.26 -17.54 27.12
N TYR A 601 6.41 -17.48 26.10
CA TYR A 601 5.74 -18.68 25.59
C TYR A 601 6.07 -18.83 24.11
N GLY A 602 7.04 -19.69 23.81
CA GLY A 602 7.45 -20.01 22.45
C GLY A 602 6.45 -20.96 21.80
N CYS A 603 5.56 -20.43 20.96
CA CYS A 603 4.83 -21.22 19.97
C CYS A 603 5.37 -20.86 18.57
N ALA A 604 6.07 -21.82 17.95
CA ALA A 604 6.47 -21.70 16.55
C ALA A 604 5.22 -21.87 15.66
N TRP A 605 4.94 -20.87 14.83
CA TRP A 605 3.82 -20.90 13.87
C TRP A 605 4.19 -21.82 12.69
N LYS A 606 3.94 -23.13 12.81
CA LYS A 606 3.86 -23.99 11.61
C LYS A 606 2.54 -23.72 10.90
N ASN A 607 2.58 -23.53 9.57
CA ASN A 607 1.51 -23.25 8.58
C ASN A 607 0.23 -24.13 8.65
N SER A 608 -0.36 -24.34 9.82
CA SER A 608 -1.42 -25.33 10.07
C SER A 608 -2.64 -24.76 10.77
N THR A 609 -2.79 -23.43 10.84
CA THR A 609 -3.99 -22.78 11.36
C THR A 609 -5.18 -23.12 10.46
N LYS A 610 -6.02 -24.06 10.91
CA LYS A 610 -7.31 -24.35 10.26
C LYS A 610 -8.30 -23.27 10.69
N VAL A 611 -8.82 -22.55 9.70
CA VAL A 611 -9.90 -21.57 9.85
C VAL A 611 -11.22 -22.32 9.77
N PHE A 612 -12.06 -22.20 10.79
CA PHE A 612 -13.42 -22.75 10.75
C PHE A 612 -14.44 -21.62 10.69
N HIS A 613 -15.39 -21.77 9.76
CA HIS A 613 -16.52 -20.88 9.63
C HIS A 613 -17.72 -21.55 10.27
N ALA A 614 -18.35 -20.90 11.24
CA ALA A 614 -19.63 -21.33 11.79
C ALA A 614 -20.71 -20.32 11.40
N LEU A 615 -21.74 -20.79 10.71
CA LEU A 615 -23.00 -20.08 10.55
C LEU A 615 -23.97 -20.64 11.59
N THR A 616 -24.35 -19.81 12.56
CA THR A 616 -25.30 -20.20 13.60
C THR A 616 -26.50 -19.27 13.55
N ARG A 617 -27.69 -19.86 13.52
CA ARG A 617 -28.96 -19.16 13.79
C ARG A 617 -29.20 -19.18 15.28
N ILE A 618 -29.41 -18.01 15.89
CA ILE A 618 -29.73 -17.88 17.32
C ILE A 618 -31.11 -17.26 17.46
N LYS A 619 -31.99 -17.89 18.25
CA LYS A 619 -33.26 -17.30 18.70
C LYS A 619 -33.02 -16.52 20.00
N ALA A 620 -33.57 -15.32 20.10
CA ALA A 620 -33.32 -14.43 21.24
C ALA A 620 -33.85 -14.97 22.60
N GLU A 621 -34.82 -15.89 22.59
CA GLU A 621 -35.42 -16.49 23.79
C GLU A 621 -35.25 -18.03 23.89
N GLY A 622 -34.30 -18.65 23.16
CA GLY A 622 -34.08 -20.10 23.26
C GLY A 622 -32.82 -20.63 22.58
N HIS A 623 -32.13 -21.54 23.27
CA HIS A 623 -30.90 -22.20 22.81
C HIS A 623 -31.17 -23.32 21.79
N GLU A 624 -31.46 -22.99 20.54
CA GLU A 624 -31.27 -23.93 19.42
C GLU A 624 -29.96 -23.61 18.70
N TYR A 625 -28.94 -24.47 18.88
CA TYR A 625 -27.67 -24.37 18.17
C TYR A 625 -27.70 -25.23 16.90
N GLY A 626 -28.05 -24.63 15.77
CA GLY A 626 -27.87 -25.27 14.46
C GLY A 626 -26.56 -24.80 13.81
N LEU A 627 -25.55 -25.68 13.76
CA LEU A 627 -24.43 -25.54 12.82
C LEU A 627 -24.96 -25.88 11.43
N VAL A 628 -25.10 -24.88 10.57
CA VAL A 628 -25.33 -25.14 9.14
C VAL A 628 -23.97 -25.51 8.53
N LYS A 629 -23.86 -26.75 8.07
CA LYS A 629 -22.65 -27.34 7.49
C LYS A 629 -22.29 -26.71 6.15
#